data_AF-A0A2V5V3V7-F1
#
_entry.id   AF-A0A2V5V3V7-F1
#
_cell.length_a   1.000
_cell.length_b   1.000
_cell.length_c   1.000
_cell.angle_alpha   90.00
_cell.angle_beta   90.00
_cell.angle_gamma   90.00
#
_symmetry.space_group_name_H-M   'P 1'
#
loop_
_entity.id
_entity.type
_entity.pdbx_description
1 polymer ?
#
loop_
_entity_poly.entity_id
_entity_poly.type
_entity_poly.pdbx_seq_one_letter_code
_entity_poly.pdbx_strand_id
1 'polypeptide(L)'
;TSTNWFFVRMAIQSETLRLPFNEFPKAFEPLAKQLNATWALRPVATRMKVVVIVSKLGHCLADLLWRWRSGELACDIVLVVSNHDELRETAKRDGVDFRCIPVESHNHKEAFASMHDLFREIKPDLIVLARYMRILPEYICAEFSGRLINIHHSFLPSFVGANAYARAYERGVKLIGATCHYATAELDAGPIIDQEVIRVEHFHTPEDLVRLGRDCERLALARSVRWHLADRVLVHGNRAIVFRD
;
A
#
# COMPACT_ATOMS: atom_id res chain seq x y z
N THR A 1 4.07 27.03 -7.93
CA THR A 1 3.02 26.23 -7.27
C THR A 1 2.79 26.80 -5.88
N SER A 2 1.55 26.82 -5.38
CA SER A 2 1.16 27.55 -4.15
C SER A 2 1.83 27.07 -2.85
N THR A 3 2.58 25.97 -2.87
CA THR A 3 3.22 25.38 -1.69
C THR A 3 4.70 25.74 -1.51
N ASN A 4 5.36 26.37 -2.48
CA ASN A 4 6.82 26.63 -2.44
C ASN A 4 7.71 25.38 -2.22
N TRP A 5 7.21 24.18 -2.52
CA TRP A 5 7.98 22.93 -2.48
C TRP A 5 8.38 22.46 -3.88
N PHE A 6 9.57 21.87 -3.97
CA PHE A 6 10.10 21.23 -5.18
C PHE A 6 10.27 19.73 -4.93
N PHE A 7 9.84 18.92 -5.90
CA PHE A 7 9.90 17.46 -5.85
C PHE A 7 10.61 16.96 -7.10
N VAL A 8 11.55 16.04 -6.93
CA VAL A 8 12.29 15.46 -8.05
C VAL A 8 12.58 13.99 -7.79
N ARG A 9 12.50 13.19 -8.85
CA ARG A 9 12.94 11.81 -8.89
C ARG A 9 13.89 11.66 -10.07
N MET A 10 15.07 11.12 -9.82
CA MET A 10 16.09 10.90 -10.84
C MET A 10 16.51 9.43 -10.84
N ALA A 11 16.57 8.84 -12.03
CA ALA A 11 17.22 7.56 -12.25
C ALA A 11 18.57 7.84 -12.92
N ILE A 12 19.65 7.39 -12.30
CA ILE A 12 21.02 7.65 -12.75
C ILE A 12 21.69 6.30 -13.02
N GLN A 13 22.29 6.14 -14.20
CA GLN A 13 23.11 4.97 -14.50
C GLN A 13 24.38 5.01 -13.66
N SER A 14 24.61 3.96 -12.86
CA SER A 14 25.74 3.89 -11.92
C SER A 14 27.09 4.09 -12.60
N GLU A 15 27.23 3.63 -13.84
CA GLU A 15 28.47 3.67 -14.62
C GLU A 15 28.85 5.10 -15.02
N THR A 16 27.91 6.04 -14.96
CA THR A 16 28.12 7.46 -15.28
C THR A 16 28.61 8.28 -14.09
N LEU A 17 28.62 7.69 -12.88
CA LEU A 17 29.08 8.38 -11.68
C LEU A 17 30.61 8.53 -11.70
N ARG A 18 31.09 9.74 -11.38
CA ARG A 18 32.53 10.04 -11.25
C ARG A 18 33.13 9.57 -9.92
N LEU A 19 32.30 9.00 -9.05
CA LEU A 19 32.68 8.51 -7.74
C LEU A 19 31.93 7.19 -7.46
N PRO A 20 32.47 6.33 -6.59
CA PRO A 20 31.78 5.12 -6.15
C PRO A 20 30.39 5.42 -5.57
N PHE A 21 29.42 4.53 -5.81
CA PHE A 21 28.02 4.71 -5.37
C PHE A 21 27.91 4.92 -3.85
N ASN A 22 28.70 4.19 -3.05
CA ASN A 22 28.73 4.31 -1.59
C ASN A 22 29.29 5.66 -1.09
N GLU A 23 30.02 6.40 -1.93
CA GLU A 23 30.53 7.73 -1.61
C GLU A 23 29.56 8.85 -2.03
N PHE A 24 28.62 8.56 -2.94
CA PHE A 24 27.64 9.53 -3.43
C PHE A 24 26.88 10.25 -2.30
N PRO A 25 26.36 9.54 -1.27
CA PRO A 25 25.67 10.21 -0.17
C PRO A 25 26.49 11.31 0.50
N LYS A 26 27.77 11.02 0.77
CA LYS A 26 28.68 11.97 1.42
C LYS A 26 28.96 13.19 0.53
N ALA A 27 29.07 12.98 -0.78
CA ALA A 27 29.30 14.04 -1.75
C ALA A 27 28.06 14.92 -1.99
N PHE A 28 26.85 14.35 -1.91
CA PHE A 28 25.59 15.07 -2.12
C PHE A 28 25.12 15.86 -0.89
N GLU A 29 25.53 15.43 0.31
CA GLU A 29 25.11 16.02 1.59
C GLU A 29 25.25 17.55 1.69
N PRO A 30 26.34 18.20 1.23
CA PRO A 30 26.45 19.67 1.30
C PRO A 30 25.36 20.38 0.48
N LEU A 31 25.04 19.85 -0.72
CA LEU A 31 23.99 20.40 -1.56
C LEU A 31 22.60 20.13 -0.97
N ALA A 32 22.36 18.93 -0.45
CA ALA A 32 21.11 18.61 0.23
C ALA A 32 20.83 19.57 1.39
N LYS A 33 21.85 19.90 2.20
CA LYS A 33 21.75 20.89 3.28
C LYS A 33 21.45 22.29 2.75
N GLN A 34 22.15 22.73 1.70
CA GLN A 34 21.90 24.04 1.07
C GLN A 34 20.46 24.17 0.55
N LEU A 35 19.90 23.08 0.01
CA LEU A 35 18.53 23.03 -0.50
C LEU A 35 17.48 22.76 0.58
N ASN A 36 17.89 22.48 1.83
CA ASN A 36 17.01 21.96 2.88
C ASN A 36 16.20 20.73 2.42
N ALA A 37 16.84 19.83 1.68
CA ALA A 37 16.20 18.70 1.03
C ALA A 37 16.12 17.48 1.95
N THR A 38 14.94 16.87 2.04
CA THR A 38 14.79 15.48 2.46
C THR A 38 14.96 14.59 1.23
N TRP A 39 15.89 13.63 1.28
CA TRP A 39 16.25 12.84 0.12
C TRP A 39 16.56 11.39 0.52
N ALA A 40 16.48 10.50 -0.46
CA ALA A 40 16.89 9.11 -0.35
C ALA A 40 17.59 8.70 -1.64
N LEU A 41 18.49 7.73 -1.53
CA LEU A 41 19.17 7.10 -2.65
C LEU A 41 19.16 5.60 -2.45
N ARG A 42 18.74 4.87 -3.48
CA ARG A 42 18.64 3.42 -3.44
C ARG A 42 19.07 2.83 -4.78
N PRO A 43 19.88 1.75 -4.79
CA PRO A 43 20.10 0.99 -6.01
C PRO A 43 18.77 0.41 -6.52
N VAL A 44 18.52 0.50 -7.83
CA VAL A 44 17.30 -0.06 -8.44
C VAL A 44 17.20 -1.58 -8.23
N ALA A 45 18.34 -2.26 -8.15
CA ALA A 45 18.41 -3.71 -7.90
C ALA A 45 18.02 -4.11 -6.47
N THR A 46 17.97 -3.19 -5.51
CA THR A 46 17.57 -3.49 -4.13
C THR A 46 16.09 -3.86 -4.09
N ARG A 47 15.77 -5.09 -3.72
CA ARG A 47 14.38 -5.54 -3.51
C ARG A 47 13.93 -5.18 -2.11
N MET A 48 12.79 -4.49 -2.01
CA MET A 48 12.16 -4.18 -0.73
C MET A 48 11.51 -5.43 -0.13
N LYS A 49 11.63 -5.63 1.18
CA LYS A 49 10.89 -6.64 1.93
C LYS A 49 9.47 -6.18 2.17
N VAL A 50 8.50 -6.91 1.63
CA VAL A 50 7.08 -6.60 1.70
C VAL A 50 6.37 -7.62 2.59
N VAL A 51 5.60 -7.12 3.55
CA VAL A 51 4.63 -7.91 4.30
C VAL A 51 3.23 -7.57 3.81
N VAL A 52 2.42 -8.56 3.49
CA VAL A 52 1.03 -8.35 3.07
C VAL A 52 0.11 -8.79 4.20
N ILE A 53 -0.81 -7.92 4.62
CA ILE A 53 -1.80 -8.25 5.64
C ILE A 53 -3.21 -8.29 5.06
N VAL A 54 -3.96 -9.34 5.41
CA VAL A 54 -5.23 -9.71 4.77
C VAL A 54 -6.26 -10.18 5.79
N SER A 55 -7.54 -10.05 5.46
CA SER A 55 -8.62 -10.75 6.18
C SER A 55 -9.12 -11.92 5.33
N LYS A 56 -10.44 -12.05 5.10
CA LYS A 56 -11.01 -13.19 4.35
C LYS A 56 -11.02 -13.00 2.83
N LEU A 57 -11.03 -11.75 2.35
CA LEU A 57 -11.13 -11.46 0.93
C LEU A 57 -9.76 -11.56 0.26
N GLY A 58 -9.58 -12.56 -0.61
CA GLY A 58 -8.28 -12.87 -1.21
C GLY A 58 -7.96 -12.19 -2.54
N HIS A 59 -8.87 -11.42 -3.14
CA HIS A 59 -8.70 -10.91 -4.51
C HIS A 59 -7.52 -9.97 -4.68
N CYS A 60 -7.24 -9.08 -3.72
CA CYS A 60 -6.05 -8.22 -3.74
C CYS A 60 -4.77 -9.03 -3.50
N LEU A 61 -4.78 -9.98 -2.56
CA LEU A 61 -3.63 -10.85 -2.30
C LEU A 61 -3.26 -11.67 -3.54
N ALA A 62 -4.25 -12.30 -4.18
CA ALA A 62 -4.03 -13.12 -5.37
C ALA A 62 -3.43 -12.32 -6.52
N ASP A 63 -3.88 -11.08 -6.73
CA ASP A 63 -3.33 -10.19 -7.77
C ASP A 63 -1.90 -9.77 -7.45
N LEU A 64 -1.61 -9.35 -6.21
CA LEU A 64 -0.24 -9.01 -5.77
C LEU A 64 0.72 -10.19 -5.92
N LEU A 65 0.33 -11.38 -5.46
CA LEU A 65 1.15 -12.58 -5.57
C LEU A 65 1.41 -12.95 -7.03
N TRP A 66 0.40 -12.87 -7.90
CA TRP A 66 0.55 -13.14 -9.33
C TRP A 66 1.55 -12.16 -9.99
N ARG A 67 1.40 -10.85 -9.73
CA ARG A 67 2.32 -9.81 -10.25
C ARG A 67 3.73 -9.92 -9.70
N TRP A 68 3.87 -10.37 -8.46
CA TRP A 68 5.18 -10.65 -7.87
C TRP A 68 5.87 -11.82 -8.56
N ARG A 69 5.18 -12.95 -8.75
CA ARG A 69 5.75 -14.12 -9.45
C ARG A 69 6.04 -13.85 -10.94
N SER A 70 5.27 -12.99 -11.59
CA SER A 70 5.53 -12.59 -12.99
C SER A 70 6.69 -11.62 -13.13
N GLY A 71 7.24 -11.10 -12.02
CA GLY A 71 8.32 -10.11 -12.01
C GLY A 71 7.86 -8.67 -12.18
N GLU A 72 6.55 -8.41 -12.28
CA GLU A 72 5.99 -7.06 -12.39
C GLU A 72 6.17 -6.24 -11.10
N LEU A 73 6.18 -6.90 -9.93
CA LEU A 73 6.54 -6.29 -8.65
C LEU A 73 7.97 -6.66 -8.25
N ALA A 74 8.88 -5.69 -8.34
CA ALA A 74 10.30 -5.82 -7.97
C ALA A 74 10.53 -5.76 -6.45
N CYS A 75 9.98 -6.72 -5.71
CA CYS A 75 10.11 -6.85 -4.26
C CYS A 75 10.25 -8.32 -3.81
N ASP A 76 10.47 -8.51 -2.52
CA ASP A 76 10.41 -9.81 -1.86
C ASP A 76 9.20 -9.82 -0.94
N ILE A 77 8.13 -10.54 -1.31
CA ILE A 77 6.99 -10.75 -0.42
C ILE A 77 7.40 -11.82 0.58
N VAL A 78 7.78 -11.39 1.79
CA VAL A 78 8.41 -12.27 2.80
C VAL A 78 7.41 -12.94 3.72
N LEU A 79 6.21 -12.35 3.89
CA LEU A 79 5.21 -12.88 4.80
C LEU A 79 3.80 -12.37 4.44
N VAL A 80 2.82 -13.27 4.52
CA VAL A 80 1.41 -12.92 4.62
C VAL A 80 0.96 -13.06 6.08
N VAL A 81 0.40 -11.99 6.66
CA VAL A 81 -0.25 -12.03 7.96
C VAL A 81 -1.76 -11.95 7.79
N SER A 82 -2.51 -12.75 8.50
CA SER A 82 -3.97 -12.66 8.47
C SER A 82 -4.58 -12.81 9.85
N ASN A 83 -5.73 -12.19 10.06
CA ASN A 83 -6.56 -12.46 11.22
C ASN A 83 -7.48 -13.68 11.06
N HIS A 84 -7.36 -14.40 9.94
CA HIS A 84 -8.06 -15.65 9.66
C HIS A 84 -7.15 -16.63 8.90
N ASP A 85 -7.55 -17.90 8.75
CA ASP A 85 -6.69 -18.94 8.15
C ASP A 85 -7.01 -19.22 6.67
N GLU A 86 -8.14 -18.72 6.17
CA GLU A 86 -8.75 -19.03 4.86
C GLU A 86 -7.80 -18.81 3.67
N LEU A 87 -6.85 -17.88 3.78
CA LEU A 87 -5.92 -17.53 2.70
C LEU A 87 -4.54 -18.20 2.84
N ARG A 88 -4.33 -19.08 3.82
CA ARG A 88 -3.06 -19.80 4.04
C ARG A 88 -2.61 -20.57 2.82
N GLU A 89 -3.51 -21.35 2.23
CA GLU A 89 -3.18 -22.16 1.06
C GLU A 89 -2.88 -21.31 -0.19
N THR A 90 -3.47 -20.10 -0.28
CA THR A 90 -3.14 -19.14 -1.35
C THR A 90 -1.69 -18.67 -1.23
N ALA A 91 -1.24 -18.30 -0.03
CA ALA A 91 0.14 -17.87 0.22
C ALA A 91 1.14 -19.02 0.01
N LYS A 92 0.85 -20.21 0.58
CA LYS A 92 1.70 -21.39 0.45
C LYS A 92 1.90 -21.83 -1.00
N ARG A 93 0.84 -21.81 -1.82
CA ARG A 93 0.93 -22.18 -3.25
C ARG A 93 1.99 -21.35 -3.98
N ASP A 94 2.15 -20.11 -3.55
CA ASP A 94 3.05 -19.15 -4.16
C ASP A 94 4.40 -19.06 -3.40
N GLY A 95 4.64 -19.96 -2.44
CA GLY A 95 5.89 -20.08 -1.70
C GLY A 95 6.13 -19.01 -0.63
N VAL A 96 5.07 -18.33 -0.18
CA VAL A 96 5.17 -17.25 0.81
C VAL A 96 4.74 -17.76 2.19
N ASP A 97 5.53 -17.42 3.22
CA ASP A 97 5.20 -17.74 4.60
C ASP A 97 3.85 -17.12 5.01
N PHE A 98 3.14 -17.81 5.91
CA PHE A 98 1.82 -17.36 6.38
C PHE A 98 1.69 -17.45 7.90
N ARG A 99 1.33 -16.32 8.52
CA ARG A 99 1.07 -16.22 9.96
C ARG A 99 -0.39 -15.82 10.20
N CYS A 100 -1.14 -16.68 10.88
CA CYS A 100 -2.46 -16.35 11.39
C CYS A 100 -2.32 -15.74 12.80
N ILE A 101 -2.83 -14.53 12.98
CA ILE A 101 -2.94 -13.83 14.27
C ILE A 101 -4.41 -13.42 14.45
N PRO A 102 -5.26 -14.30 15.03
CA PRO A 102 -6.67 -14.00 15.21
C PRO A 102 -6.90 -12.72 16.03
N VAL A 103 -7.74 -11.82 15.51
CA VAL A 103 -8.13 -10.57 16.18
C VAL A 103 -9.61 -10.61 16.51
N GLU A 104 -9.91 -10.83 17.78
CA GLU A 104 -11.23 -10.88 18.39
C GLU A 104 -11.40 -9.78 19.44
N SER A 105 -12.62 -9.59 19.95
CA SER A 105 -12.90 -8.56 20.95
C SER A 105 -12.14 -8.76 22.25
N HIS A 106 -11.91 -10.02 22.66
CA HIS A 106 -11.33 -10.37 23.95
C HIS A 106 -9.79 -10.40 23.96
N ASN A 107 -9.13 -10.44 22.79
CA ASN A 107 -7.67 -10.55 22.66
C ASN A 107 -7.06 -9.43 21.80
N HIS A 108 -7.82 -8.38 21.54
CA HIS A 108 -7.50 -7.34 20.57
C HIS A 108 -6.13 -6.68 20.81
N LYS A 109 -5.80 -6.40 22.07
CA LYS A 109 -4.56 -5.73 22.45
C LYS A 109 -3.36 -6.66 22.26
N GLU A 110 -3.48 -7.90 22.72
CA GLU A 110 -2.44 -8.93 22.65
C GLU A 110 -2.14 -9.32 21.20
N ALA A 111 -3.18 -9.44 20.38
CA ALA A 111 -3.05 -9.77 18.96
C ALA A 111 -2.28 -8.69 18.19
N PHE A 112 -2.61 -7.40 18.42
CA PHE A 112 -1.87 -6.32 17.78
C PHE A 112 -0.46 -6.12 18.32
N ALA A 113 -0.23 -6.33 19.62
CA ALA A 113 1.12 -6.35 20.17
C ALA A 113 1.98 -7.44 19.51
N SER A 114 1.44 -8.65 19.37
CA SER A 114 2.12 -9.76 18.69
C SER A 114 2.40 -9.46 17.21
N MET A 115 1.46 -8.83 16.52
CA MET A 115 1.64 -8.39 15.13
C MET A 115 2.73 -7.32 15.01
N HIS A 116 2.76 -6.38 15.96
CA HIS A 116 3.76 -5.32 16.01
C HIS A 116 5.16 -5.86 16.26
N ASP A 117 5.33 -6.74 17.26
CA ASP A 117 6.60 -7.40 17.55
C ASP A 117 7.12 -8.19 16.33
N LEU A 118 6.22 -8.91 15.64
CA LEU A 118 6.54 -9.60 14.40
C LEU A 118 7.04 -8.65 13.31
N PHE A 119 6.40 -7.49 13.12
CA PHE A 119 6.88 -6.51 12.15
C PHE A 119 8.24 -5.92 12.55
N ARG A 120 8.51 -5.72 13.84
CA ARG A 120 9.80 -5.24 14.33
C ARG A 120 10.92 -6.25 14.16
N GLU A 121 10.61 -7.53 14.26
CA GLU A 121 11.54 -8.63 13.96
C GLU A 121 11.87 -8.68 12.47
N ILE A 122 10.84 -8.69 11.61
CA ILE A 122 11.00 -8.79 10.15
C ILE A 122 11.65 -7.54 9.56
N LYS A 123 11.37 -6.37 10.12
CA LYS A 123 11.77 -5.04 9.61
C LYS A 123 11.36 -4.87 8.14
N PRO A 124 10.06 -4.87 7.82
CA PRO A 124 9.60 -4.68 6.45
C PRO A 124 9.87 -3.25 5.97
N ASP A 125 10.18 -3.12 4.68
CA ASP A 125 10.29 -1.84 3.99
C ASP A 125 8.89 -1.31 3.64
N LEU A 126 7.95 -2.22 3.39
CA LEU A 126 6.54 -1.92 3.09
C LEU A 126 5.61 -2.97 3.72
N ILE A 127 4.52 -2.50 4.30
CA ILE A 127 3.38 -3.31 4.75
C ILE A 127 2.16 -2.95 3.91
N VAL A 128 1.51 -3.95 3.32
CA VAL A 128 0.36 -3.77 2.43
C VAL A 128 -0.91 -4.33 3.06
N LEU A 129 -1.88 -3.47 3.36
CA LEU A 129 -3.21 -3.83 3.84
C LEU A 129 -4.09 -4.22 2.65
N ALA A 130 -3.94 -5.45 2.17
CA ALA A 130 -4.72 -5.98 1.06
C ALA A 130 -6.13 -6.40 1.54
N ARG A 131 -7.01 -5.41 1.71
CA ARG A 131 -8.36 -5.57 2.28
C ARG A 131 -8.34 -6.20 3.68
N TYR A 132 -7.43 -5.72 4.52
CA TYR A 132 -7.44 -6.02 5.95
C TYR A 132 -8.57 -5.24 6.64
N MET A 133 -9.44 -5.93 7.36
CA MET A 133 -10.71 -5.37 7.86
C MET A 133 -10.66 -4.92 9.32
N ARG A 134 -9.48 -4.91 9.95
CA ARG A 134 -9.29 -4.37 11.30
C ARG A 134 -8.51 -3.07 11.23
N ILE A 135 -8.90 -2.11 12.05
CA ILE A 135 -8.20 -0.84 12.20
C ILE A 135 -6.88 -1.12 12.92
N LEU A 136 -5.76 -0.69 12.34
CA LEU A 136 -4.47 -0.79 12.99
C LEU A 136 -4.38 0.22 14.14
N PRO A 137 -3.80 -0.14 15.29
CA PRO A 137 -3.54 0.80 16.36
C PRO A 137 -2.59 1.93 15.94
N GLU A 138 -2.77 3.10 16.54
CA GLU A 138 -1.97 4.30 16.30
C GLU A 138 -0.46 4.05 16.38
N TYR A 139 0.01 3.29 17.36
CA TYR A 139 1.44 3.02 17.55
C TYR A 139 2.06 2.24 16.37
N ILE A 140 1.31 1.34 15.73
CA ILE A 140 1.76 0.65 14.51
C ILE A 140 1.80 1.63 13.35
N CYS A 141 0.75 2.44 13.19
CA CYS A 141 0.68 3.46 12.14
C CYS A 141 1.81 4.50 12.26
N ALA A 142 2.16 4.90 13.48
CA ALA A 142 3.23 5.86 13.74
C ALA A 142 4.62 5.28 13.40
N GLU A 143 4.94 4.07 13.85
CA GLU A 143 6.26 3.46 13.59
C GLU A 143 6.49 3.11 12.11
N PHE A 144 5.43 2.70 11.41
CA PHE A 144 5.48 2.36 9.98
C PHE A 144 4.90 3.47 9.09
N SER A 145 4.90 4.71 9.56
CA SER A 145 4.44 5.87 8.79
C SER A 145 5.17 5.96 7.45
N GLY A 146 4.41 6.21 6.37
CA GLY A 146 4.92 6.21 4.99
C GLY A 146 5.27 4.82 4.42
N ARG A 147 5.10 3.75 5.21
CA ARG A 147 5.38 2.34 4.83
C ARG A 147 4.16 1.42 4.98
N LEU A 148 2.97 1.98 5.20
CA LEU A 148 1.71 1.25 5.27
C LEU A 148 0.84 1.67 4.10
N ILE A 149 0.59 0.80 3.12
CA ILE A 149 -0.33 1.07 2.00
C ILE A 149 -1.64 0.34 2.25
N ASN A 150 -2.76 1.06 2.18
CA ASN A 150 -4.10 0.52 2.34
C ASN A 150 -4.94 0.69 1.08
N ILE A 151 -5.77 -0.31 0.79
CA ILE A 151 -6.82 -0.21 -0.23
C ILE A 151 -8.20 -0.09 0.43
N HIS A 152 -8.86 1.03 0.17
CA HIS A 152 -10.22 1.27 0.57
C HIS A 152 -11.16 1.07 -0.62
N HIS A 153 -12.26 0.35 -0.41
CA HIS A 153 -13.21 -0.12 -1.43
C HIS A 153 -14.20 0.95 -1.94
N SER A 154 -13.98 2.21 -1.58
CA SER A 154 -14.79 3.35 -2.01
C SER A 154 -13.91 4.43 -2.63
N PHE A 155 -14.52 5.25 -3.49
CA PHE A 155 -13.89 6.44 -4.03
C PHE A 155 -13.96 7.56 -2.99
N LEU A 156 -12.96 7.62 -2.11
CA LEU A 156 -12.86 8.65 -1.08
C LEU A 156 -12.90 10.06 -1.71
N PRO A 157 -13.60 11.03 -1.08
CA PRO A 157 -14.24 10.96 0.25
C PRO A 157 -15.68 10.38 0.25
N SER A 158 -16.18 9.87 -0.88
CA SER A 158 -17.55 9.36 -0.97
C SER A 158 -17.68 7.96 -0.36
N PHE A 159 -18.80 7.70 0.33
CA PHE A 159 -19.17 6.38 0.87
C PHE A 159 -18.20 5.78 1.91
N VAL A 160 -17.64 6.61 2.81
CA VAL A 160 -16.86 6.16 3.98
C VAL A 160 -17.70 5.25 4.89
N GLY A 161 -17.08 4.22 5.47
CA GLY A 161 -17.70 3.28 6.42
C GLY A 161 -18.27 2.01 5.78
N ALA A 162 -19.00 1.22 6.57
CA ALA A 162 -19.51 -0.08 6.16
C ALA A 162 -20.53 0.01 5.00
N ASN A 163 -20.73 -1.11 4.30
CA ASN A 163 -21.75 -1.29 3.25
C ASN A 163 -21.71 -0.22 2.13
N ALA A 164 -20.52 0.22 1.71
CA ALA A 164 -20.37 1.26 0.69
C ALA A 164 -21.08 0.90 -0.63
N TYR A 165 -21.00 -0.36 -1.08
CA TYR A 165 -21.65 -0.81 -2.32
C TYR A 165 -23.18 -0.83 -2.24
N ALA A 166 -23.77 -1.20 -1.10
CA ALA A 166 -25.22 -1.14 -0.92
C ALA A 166 -25.73 0.31 -1.00
N ARG A 167 -25.04 1.23 -0.31
CA ARG A 167 -25.36 2.67 -0.39
C ARG A 167 -25.16 3.24 -1.79
N ALA A 168 -24.13 2.79 -2.51
CA ALA A 168 -23.89 3.18 -3.90
C ALA A 168 -25.02 2.69 -4.83
N TYR A 169 -25.49 1.45 -4.63
CA TYR A 169 -26.62 0.87 -5.34
C TYR A 169 -27.91 1.66 -5.09
N GLU A 170 -28.28 1.86 -3.82
CA GLU A 170 -29.47 2.63 -3.42
C GLU A 170 -29.45 4.06 -3.96
N ARG A 171 -28.27 4.68 -4.03
CA ARG A 171 -28.09 6.03 -4.55
C ARG A 171 -28.17 6.11 -6.08
N GLY A 172 -28.09 4.99 -6.79
CA GLY A 172 -28.12 4.91 -8.25
C GLY A 172 -26.89 5.51 -8.92
N VAL A 173 -25.70 5.37 -8.31
CA VAL A 173 -24.45 5.92 -8.87
C VAL A 173 -24.16 5.33 -10.25
N LYS A 174 -23.37 6.06 -11.05
CA LYS A 174 -22.90 5.60 -12.38
C LYS A 174 -21.40 5.26 -12.39
N LEU A 175 -20.73 5.50 -11.26
CA LEU A 175 -19.34 5.18 -11.03
C LEU A 175 -19.22 4.64 -9.61
N ILE A 176 -18.47 3.56 -9.46
CA ILE A 176 -17.90 3.13 -8.17
C ILE A 176 -16.39 3.19 -8.31
N GLY A 177 -15.65 3.08 -7.20
CA GLY A 177 -14.21 3.10 -7.27
C GLY A 177 -13.55 2.62 -6.00
N ALA A 178 -12.23 2.65 -6.01
CA ALA A 178 -11.37 2.32 -4.88
C ALA A 178 -10.28 3.37 -4.74
N THR A 179 -9.86 3.60 -3.50
CA THR A 179 -8.79 4.55 -3.16
C THR A 179 -7.67 3.81 -2.46
N CYS A 180 -6.47 3.88 -3.04
CA CYS A 180 -5.25 3.41 -2.41
C CYS A 180 -4.50 4.58 -1.78
N HIS A 181 -4.12 4.46 -0.52
CA HIS A 181 -3.50 5.54 0.25
C HIS A 181 -2.50 5.01 1.27
N TYR A 182 -1.63 5.88 1.79
CA TYR A 182 -0.86 5.52 2.98
C TYR A 182 -1.78 5.50 4.21
N ALA A 183 -1.70 4.47 5.03
CA ALA A 183 -2.48 4.40 6.27
C ALA A 183 -1.89 5.33 7.33
N THR A 184 -2.78 5.99 8.08
CA THR A 184 -2.45 6.82 9.24
C THR A 184 -3.28 6.35 10.44
N ALA A 185 -3.09 6.96 11.60
CA ALA A 185 -3.91 6.67 12.78
C ALA A 185 -5.37 7.10 12.59
N GLU A 186 -5.61 8.11 11.75
CA GLU A 186 -6.95 8.54 11.36
C GLU A 186 -7.48 7.66 10.22
N LEU A 187 -8.67 7.08 10.43
CA LEU A 187 -9.25 6.12 9.51
C LEU A 187 -9.50 6.74 8.13
N ASP A 188 -8.98 6.09 7.08
CA ASP A 188 -9.18 6.47 5.67
C ASP A 188 -8.76 7.92 5.33
N ALA A 189 -7.87 8.53 6.13
CA ALA A 189 -7.52 9.96 6.00
C ALA A 189 -6.10 10.25 5.48
N GLY A 190 -5.31 9.21 5.21
CA GLY A 190 -3.92 9.39 4.81
C GLY A 190 -3.71 9.81 3.34
N PRO A 191 -2.46 10.12 2.95
CA PRO A 191 -2.14 10.60 1.61
C PRO A 191 -2.55 9.60 0.52
N ILE A 192 -3.45 10.04 -0.36
CA ILE A 192 -3.94 9.24 -1.50
C ILE A 192 -2.83 9.06 -2.53
N ILE A 193 -2.51 7.81 -2.86
CA ILE A 193 -1.52 7.43 -3.87
C ILE A 193 -2.21 7.27 -5.23
N ASP A 194 -3.34 6.57 -5.25
CA ASP A 194 -4.06 6.26 -6.48
C ASP A 194 -5.56 6.09 -6.24
N GLN A 195 -6.33 6.34 -7.29
CA GLN A 195 -7.76 6.06 -7.30
C GLN A 195 -8.14 5.43 -8.63
N GLU A 196 -9.01 4.43 -8.59
CA GLU A 196 -9.55 3.78 -9.78
C GLU A 196 -11.07 3.82 -9.73
N VAL A 197 -11.71 4.01 -10.88
CA VAL A 197 -13.17 4.06 -10.99
C VAL A 197 -13.64 3.16 -12.12
N ILE A 198 -14.81 2.54 -11.93
CA ILE A 198 -15.46 1.74 -12.96
C ILE A 198 -16.90 2.19 -13.10
N ARG A 199 -17.37 2.20 -14.36
CA ARG A 199 -18.75 2.51 -14.69
C ARG A 199 -19.67 1.37 -14.26
N VAL A 200 -20.80 1.74 -13.68
CA VAL A 200 -21.88 0.81 -13.34
C VAL A 200 -23.16 1.25 -14.02
N GLU A 201 -23.93 0.27 -14.47
CA GLU A 201 -25.17 0.45 -15.19
C GLU A 201 -26.38 0.11 -14.34
N HIS A 202 -27.56 0.56 -14.76
CA HIS A 202 -28.82 0.40 -14.05
C HIS A 202 -29.28 -1.06 -13.89
N PHE A 203 -28.72 -1.99 -14.68
CA PHE A 203 -29.03 -3.41 -14.59
C PHE A 203 -28.12 -4.19 -13.63
N HIS A 204 -27.04 -3.58 -13.14
CA HIS A 204 -26.14 -4.25 -12.19
C HIS A 204 -26.80 -4.39 -10.82
N THR A 205 -26.65 -5.55 -10.20
CA THR A 205 -27.11 -5.81 -8.82
C THR A 205 -26.09 -5.31 -7.78
N PRO A 206 -26.44 -5.27 -6.47
CA PRO A 206 -25.45 -5.01 -5.42
C PRO A 206 -24.23 -5.96 -5.47
N GLU A 207 -24.43 -7.23 -5.82
CA GLU A 207 -23.37 -8.23 -5.96
C GLU A 207 -22.46 -7.93 -7.15
N ASP A 208 -23.02 -7.43 -8.27
CA ASP A 208 -22.23 -6.94 -9.40
C ASP A 208 -21.34 -5.76 -9.00
N LEU A 209 -21.87 -4.82 -8.21
CA LEU A 209 -21.10 -3.69 -7.70
C LEU A 209 -19.93 -4.15 -6.83
N VAL A 210 -20.13 -5.16 -5.97
CA VAL A 210 -19.04 -5.77 -5.19
C VAL A 210 -18.01 -6.41 -6.12
N ARG A 211 -18.44 -7.16 -7.14
CA ARG A 211 -17.54 -7.82 -8.10
C ARG A 211 -16.71 -6.79 -8.88
N LEU A 212 -17.34 -5.77 -9.46
CA LEU A 212 -16.68 -4.70 -10.19
C LEU A 212 -15.77 -3.87 -9.27
N GLY A 213 -16.19 -3.65 -8.04
CA GLY A 213 -15.40 -2.97 -7.02
C GLY A 213 -14.08 -3.69 -6.71
N ARG A 214 -14.10 -5.02 -6.60
CA ARG A 214 -12.88 -5.83 -6.44
C ARG A 214 -11.89 -5.63 -7.59
N ASP A 215 -12.35 -5.32 -8.80
CA ASP A 215 -11.47 -5.03 -9.94
C ASP A 215 -10.74 -3.70 -9.76
N CYS A 216 -11.47 -2.64 -9.39
CA CYS A 216 -10.86 -1.35 -9.05
C CYS A 216 -9.84 -1.49 -7.91
N GLU A 217 -10.18 -2.24 -6.87
CA GLU A 217 -9.31 -2.42 -5.71
C GLU A 217 -7.98 -3.09 -6.07
N ARG A 218 -8.01 -4.17 -6.87
CA ARG A 218 -6.79 -4.85 -7.34
C ARG A 218 -5.90 -3.89 -8.12
N LEU A 219 -6.47 -3.18 -9.08
CA LEU A 219 -5.72 -2.28 -9.94
C LEU A 219 -5.11 -1.11 -9.17
N ALA A 220 -5.90 -0.40 -8.37
CA ALA A 220 -5.41 0.75 -7.58
C ALA A 220 -4.32 0.33 -6.59
N LEU A 221 -4.50 -0.81 -5.92
CA LEU A 221 -3.51 -1.33 -4.98
C LEU A 221 -2.21 -1.73 -5.68
N ALA A 222 -2.29 -2.55 -6.74
CA ALA A 222 -1.12 -3.03 -7.46
C ALA A 222 -0.29 -1.89 -8.05
N ARG A 223 -0.93 -0.87 -8.66
CA ARG A 223 -0.22 0.32 -9.17
C ARG A 223 0.48 1.09 -8.05
N SER A 224 -0.21 1.31 -6.93
CA SER A 224 0.34 2.04 -5.79
C SER A 224 1.53 1.33 -5.17
N VAL A 225 1.43 0.01 -4.98
CA VAL A 225 2.56 -0.82 -4.51
C VAL A 225 3.72 -0.72 -5.49
N ARG A 226 3.48 -0.88 -6.80
CA ARG A 226 4.51 -0.80 -7.83
C ARG A 226 5.21 0.56 -7.87
N TRP A 227 4.45 1.65 -7.75
CA TRP A 227 5.01 3.00 -7.70
C TRP A 227 5.82 3.23 -6.42
N HIS A 228 5.35 2.74 -5.26
CA HIS A 228 6.13 2.79 -4.03
C HIS A 228 7.46 2.03 -4.16
N LEU A 229 7.42 0.79 -4.66
CA LEU A 229 8.60 -0.05 -4.88
C LEU A 229 9.62 0.56 -5.85
N ALA A 230 9.16 1.45 -6.74
CA ALA A 230 9.99 2.15 -7.72
C ALA A 230 10.45 3.55 -7.26
N ASP A 231 10.28 3.91 -5.98
CA ASP A 231 10.53 5.26 -5.44
C ASP A 231 9.82 6.36 -6.24
N ARG A 232 8.61 6.09 -6.73
CA ARG A 232 7.80 7.04 -7.53
C ARG A 232 6.81 7.85 -6.70
N VAL A 233 6.71 7.59 -5.41
CA VAL A 233 5.75 8.24 -4.52
C VAL A 233 6.49 9.04 -3.46
N LEU A 234 6.36 10.36 -3.49
CA LEU A 234 6.83 11.25 -2.43
C LEU A 234 5.62 11.77 -1.64
N VAL A 235 5.73 11.87 -0.31
CA VAL A 235 4.65 12.40 0.54
C VAL A 235 5.01 13.80 1.02
N HIS A 236 4.07 14.73 0.90
CA HIS A 236 4.19 16.06 1.47
C HIS A 236 2.87 16.52 2.07
N GLY A 237 2.90 16.84 3.37
CA GLY A 237 1.67 17.04 4.14
C GLY A 237 0.76 15.81 4.02
N ASN A 238 -0.51 16.02 3.70
CA ASN A 238 -1.47 14.93 3.48
C ASN A 238 -1.67 14.56 1.99
N ARG A 239 -0.63 14.69 1.16
CA ARG A 239 -0.71 14.43 -0.28
C ARG A 239 0.45 13.59 -0.77
N ALA A 240 0.18 12.69 -1.71
CA ALA A 240 1.22 11.97 -2.44
C ALA A 240 1.48 12.63 -3.80
N ILE A 241 2.75 12.79 -4.14
CA ILE A 241 3.26 13.26 -5.42
C ILE A 241 3.76 12.00 -6.14
N VAL A 242 3.07 11.62 -7.21
CA VAL A 242 3.31 10.35 -7.91
C VAL A 242 3.92 10.61 -9.29
N PHE A 243 5.18 10.21 -9.46
CA PHE A 243 5.86 10.17 -10.76
C PHE A 243 5.44 8.92 -11.51
N ARG A 244 4.29 8.97 -12.20
CA ARG A 244 3.73 7.84 -12.95
C ARG A 244 4.70 7.30 -14.02
N ASP A 245 4.37 6.10 -14.47
CA ASP A 245 5.08 5.37 -15.51
C ASP A 245 4.76 5.88 -16.91
#